data_AF-Q45961-F1
#
_entry.id   AF-Q45961-F1
#
_cell.length_a   1.000
_cell.length_b   1.000
_cell.length_c   1.000
_cell.angle_alpha   90.00
_cell.angle_beta   90.00
_cell.angle_gamma   90.00
#
_symmetry.space_group_name_H-M   'P 1'
#
loop_
_entity.id
_entity.type
_entity.pdbx_description
1 polymer ?
#
loop_
_entity_poly.entity_id
_entity_poly.type
_entity_poly.pdbx_seq_one_letter_code
_entity_poly.pdbx_strand_id
1 'polypeptide(L)'
;MTNNEIIDANKLSQLTSSIGSIKLEMRTCAMSFFRIGEKLFNIQESEVYKIKGYKSFVSFCKGEFGISKVQSYRFVGIYKKFSSERYSSFTYSQLIEMLSLKDSDIDKVNPGMTVKEIRTLKKDLKESKEKEDIQFGEQTVVDIQESEVVEVPEKTDKEIIEEKNLRISNQELLIQRLYERLRIESKEKDKKIEKLSEELKETLNELKALKEKKNREIHKLRTKLKEQSNN
;
A
#
# COMPACT_ATOMS: atom_id res chain seq x y z
N MET A 1 20.40 -42.66 2.99
CA MET A 1 20.41 -41.51 3.91
C MET A 1 20.19 -42.04 5.32
N THR A 2 21.03 -41.63 6.27
CA THR A 2 20.92 -42.04 7.68
C THR A 2 19.72 -41.35 8.35
N ASN A 3 19.19 -41.90 9.45
CA ASN A 3 18.08 -41.28 10.19
C ASN A 3 18.39 -39.83 10.63
N ASN A 4 19.65 -39.50 10.92
CA ASN A 4 20.07 -38.14 11.25
C ASN A 4 20.00 -37.19 10.05
N GLU A 5 20.42 -37.63 8.85
CA GLU A 5 20.31 -36.82 7.62
C GLU A 5 18.85 -36.49 7.27
N ILE A 6 17.92 -37.42 7.53
CA ILE A 6 16.48 -37.22 7.31
C ILE A 6 15.89 -36.22 8.34
N ILE A 7 16.31 -36.30 9.60
CA ILE A 7 15.88 -35.36 10.66
C ILE A 7 16.39 -33.94 10.34
N ASP A 8 17.63 -33.80 9.87
CA ASP A 8 18.21 -32.50 9.53
C ASP A 8 17.57 -31.89 8.29
N ALA A 9 17.24 -32.70 7.27
CA ALA A 9 16.49 -32.26 6.10
C ALA A 9 15.06 -31.77 6.46
N ASN A 10 14.37 -32.47 7.37
CA ASN A 10 13.05 -32.06 7.85
C ASN A 10 13.10 -30.75 8.64
N LYS A 11 14.09 -30.58 9.53
CA LYS A 11 14.30 -29.32 10.26
C LYS A 11 14.62 -28.15 9.33
N LEU A 12 15.46 -28.37 8.32
CA LEU A 12 15.81 -27.35 7.32
C LEU A 12 14.59 -26.92 6.49
N SER A 13 13.75 -27.90 6.09
CA SER A 13 12.49 -27.65 5.39
C SER A 13 11.52 -26.83 6.25
N GLN A 14 11.35 -27.21 7.52
CA GLN A 14 10.53 -26.48 8.49
C GLN A 14 11.02 -25.04 8.69
N LEU A 15 12.33 -24.85 8.89
CA LEU A 15 12.94 -23.52 9.05
C LEU A 15 12.70 -22.64 7.81
N THR A 16 12.90 -23.19 6.61
CA THR A 16 12.69 -22.47 5.35
C THR A 16 11.24 -22.02 5.19
N SER A 17 10.29 -22.90 5.53
CA SER A 17 8.86 -22.58 5.54
C SER A 17 8.51 -21.47 6.54
N SER A 18 9.01 -21.57 7.78
CA SER A 18 8.80 -20.55 8.81
C SER A 18 9.37 -19.19 8.40
N ILE A 19 10.58 -19.15 7.82
CA ILE A 19 11.18 -17.91 7.30
C ILE A 19 10.30 -17.29 6.22
N GLY A 20 9.79 -18.10 5.29
CA GLY A 20 8.87 -17.64 4.25
C GLY A 20 7.59 -17.03 4.82
N SER A 21 6.96 -17.71 5.79
CA SER A 21 5.75 -17.21 6.45
C SER A 21 5.99 -15.90 7.21
N ILE A 22 7.09 -15.81 7.97
CA ILE A 22 7.44 -14.60 8.71
C ILE A 22 7.65 -13.43 7.73
N LYS A 23 8.35 -13.64 6.61
CA LYS A 23 8.53 -12.59 5.59
C LYS A 23 7.19 -12.11 5.02
N LEU A 24 6.24 -13.01 4.79
CA LEU A 24 4.90 -12.66 4.33
C LEU A 24 4.11 -11.86 5.37
N GLU A 25 4.17 -12.25 6.65
CA GLU A 25 3.54 -11.51 7.74
C GLU A 25 4.15 -10.12 7.90
N MET A 26 5.48 -9.99 7.81
CA MET A 26 6.17 -8.70 7.83
C MET A 26 5.71 -7.79 6.69
N ARG A 27 5.57 -8.33 5.46
CA ARG A 27 5.03 -7.58 4.32
C ARG A 27 3.58 -7.16 4.56
N THR A 28 2.77 -8.04 5.13
CA THR A 28 1.37 -7.76 5.48
C THR A 28 1.29 -6.64 6.52
N CYS A 29 2.15 -6.66 7.53
CA CYS A 29 2.27 -5.60 8.54
C CYS A 29 2.64 -4.25 7.89
N ALA A 30 3.62 -4.23 6.97
CA ALA A 30 3.99 -3.04 6.22
C ALA A 30 2.80 -2.47 5.41
N MET A 31 2.04 -3.34 4.73
CA MET A 31 0.84 -2.93 3.99
C MET A 31 -0.28 -2.40 4.90
N SER A 32 -0.42 -2.95 6.11
CA SER A 32 -1.39 -2.45 7.09
C SER A 32 -1.11 -1.00 7.45
N PHE A 33 0.15 -0.59 7.62
CA PHE A 33 0.48 0.81 7.89
C PHE A 33 0.11 1.76 6.75
N PHE A 34 0.28 1.33 5.50
CA PHE A 34 -0.20 2.09 4.33
C PHE A 34 -1.72 2.22 4.31
N ARG A 35 -2.44 1.14 4.55
CA ARG A 35 -3.92 1.15 4.62
C ARG A 35 -4.44 2.03 5.76
N ILE A 36 -3.77 2.03 6.91
CA ILE A 36 -4.07 2.94 8.01
C ILE A 36 -3.84 4.39 7.55
N GLY A 37 -2.70 4.67 6.92
CA GLY A 37 -2.38 5.99 6.38
C GLY A 37 -3.40 6.51 5.37
N GLU A 38 -3.83 5.67 4.43
CA GLU A 38 -4.87 5.99 3.46
C GLU A 38 -6.19 6.36 4.13
N LYS A 39 -6.66 5.53 5.07
CA LYS A 39 -7.93 5.78 5.79
C LYS A 39 -7.85 7.06 6.60
N LEU A 40 -6.75 7.27 7.33
CA LEU A 40 -6.53 8.48 8.11
C LEU A 40 -6.43 9.72 7.22
N PHE A 41 -5.76 9.64 6.07
CA PHE A 41 -5.70 10.72 5.08
C PHE A 41 -7.10 11.06 4.56
N ASN A 42 -7.89 10.07 4.15
CA ASN A 42 -9.24 10.30 3.66
C ASN A 42 -10.14 10.91 4.74
N ILE A 43 -10.02 10.47 6.00
CA ILE A 43 -10.76 11.06 7.13
C ILE A 43 -10.32 12.50 7.39
N GLN A 44 -9.02 12.78 7.29
CA GLN A 44 -8.46 14.12 7.47
C GLN A 44 -8.96 15.08 6.39
N GLU A 45 -8.84 14.70 5.11
CA GLU A 45 -9.22 15.52 3.95
C GLU A 45 -10.72 15.78 3.88
N SER A 46 -11.54 14.79 4.23
CA SER A 46 -13.01 14.93 4.23
C SER A 46 -13.57 15.55 5.51
N GLU A 47 -12.71 15.76 6.51
CA GLU A 47 -13.08 16.26 7.85
C GLU A 47 -14.23 15.50 8.53
N VAL A 48 -14.49 14.25 8.14
CA VAL A 48 -15.64 13.46 8.63
C VAL A 48 -15.57 13.17 10.13
N TYR A 49 -14.39 13.30 10.75
CA TYR A 49 -14.24 13.22 12.21
C TYR A 49 -15.05 14.28 12.96
N LYS A 50 -15.38 15.42 12.33
CA LYS A 50 -16.25 16.45 12.91
C LYS A 50 -17.69 15.95 13.13
N ILE A 51 -18.13 14.88 12.44
CA ILE A 51 -19.43 14.25 12.67
C ILE A 51 -19.55 13.72 14.09
N LYS A 52 -18.46 13.20 14.65
CA LYS A 52 -18.40 12.73 16.04
C LYS A 52 -18.11 13.86 17.05
N GLY A 53 -18.13 15.13 16.63
CA GLY A 53 -17.87 16.27 17.50
C GLY A 53 -16.38 16.54 17.80
N TYR A 54 -15.45 15.83 17.15
CA TYR A 54 -14.03 16.13 17.30
C TYR A 54 -13.67 17.45 16.62
N LYS A 55 -13.02 18.34 17.38
CA LYS A 55 -12.59 19.66 16.90
C LYS A 55 -11.40 19.60 15.94
N SER A 56 -10.61 18.53 16.00
CA SER A 56 -9.43 18.35 15.14
C SER A 56 -9.18 16.88 14.81
N PHE A 57 -8.53 16.63 13.68
CA PHE A 57 -8.05 15.31 13.27
C PHE A 57 -7.18 14.64 14.34
N VAL A 58 -6.35 15.43 15.04
CA VAL A 58 -5.48 14.94 16.12
C VAL A 58 -6.30 14.48 17.33
N SER A 59 -7.30 15.27 17.75
CA SER A 59 -8.20 14.87 18.84
C SER A 59 -8.98 13.60 18.52
N PHE A 60 -9.42 13.44 17.26
CA PHE A 60 -10.05 12.23 16.77
C PHE A 60 -9.12 11.02 16.84
N CYS A 61 -7.90 11.14 16.33
CA CYS A 61 -6.94 10.03 16.34
C CYS A 61 -6.60 9.58 17.76
N LYS A 62 -6.41 10.53 18.68
CA LYS A 62 -6.16 10.24 20.10
C LYS A 62 -7.38 9.58 20.75
N GLY A 63 -8.58 10.10 20.50
CA GLY A 63 -9.82 9.63 21.12
C GLY A 63 -10.24 8.24 20.66
N GLU A 64 -10.19 7.95 19.35
CA GLU A 64 -10.70 6.68 18.81
C GLU A 64 -9.65 5.56 18.80
N PHE A 65 -8.36 5.90 18.62
CA PHE A 65 -7.30 4.90 18.40
C PHE A 65 -6.17 4.96 19.42
N GLY A 66 -6.16 5.93 20.33
CA GLY A 66 -5.08 6.11 21.30
C GLY A 66 -3.73 6.48 20.67
N ILE A 67 -3.70 6.93 19.41
CA ILE A 67 -2.45 7.28 18.72
C ILE A 67 -2.09 8.76 18.91
N SER A 68 -0.80 9.05 19.04
CA SER A 68 -0.29 10.40 19.26
C SER A 68 -0.35 11.26 17.99
N LYS A 69 -0.30 12.59 18.15
CA LYS A 69 -0.19 13.55 17.04
C LYS A 69 0.91 13.17 16.03
N VAL A 70 2.10 12.86 16.55
CA VAL A 70 3.26 12.48 15.73
C VAL A 70 2.95 11.21 14.93
N GLN A 71 2.36 10.21 15.58
CA GLN A 71 2.05 8.93 14.93
C GLN A 71 0.96 9.07 13.88
N SER A 72 -0.09 9.87 14.13
CA SER A 72 -1.13 10.21 13.16
C SER A 72 -0.55 10.82 11.88
N TYR A 73 0.31 11.83 12.02
CA TYR A 73 0.91 12.49 10.86
C TYR A 73 1.96 11.64 10.14
N ARG A 74 2.64 10.72 10.84
CA ARG A 74 3.53 9.73 10.18
C ARG A 74 2.74 8.84 9.23
N PHE A 75 1.59 8.33 9.66
CA PHE A 75 0.73 7.50 8.80
C PHE A 75 0.29 8.25 7.54
N VAL A 76 -0.24 9.45 7.71
CA VAL A 76 -0.69 10.29 6.60
C VAL A 76 0.47 10.66 5.67
N GLY A 77 1.60 11.08 6.24
CA GLY A 77 2.79 11.46 5.46
C GLY A 77 3.35 10.32 4.64
N ILE A 78 3.42 9.11 5.20
CA ILE A 78 3.90 7.92 4.48
C ILE A 78 2.98 7.60 3.32
N TYR A 79 1.66 7.63 3.54
CA TYR A 79 0.71 7.41 2.45
C TYR A 79 0.85 8.47 1.36
N LYS A 80 0.87 9.76 1.71
CA LYS A 80 0.98 10.85 0.72
C LYS A 80 2.24 10.77 -0.13
N LYS A 81 3.37 10.42 0.48
CA LYS A 81 4.69 10.46 -0.17
C LYS A 81 5.09 9.14 -0.84
N PHE A 82 4.61 8.01 -0.32
CA PHE A 82 5.10 6.69 -0.68
C PHE A 82 4.00 5.69 -1.10
N SER A 83 2.81 6.17 -1.51
CA SER A 83 1.69 5.31 -1.96
C SER A 83 1.95 4.51 -3.25
N SER A 84 3.01 4.84 -4.00
CA SER A 84 3.41 4.13 -5.22
C SER A 84 3.98 2.73 -4.93
N GLU A 85 3.73 1.77 -5.84
CA GLU A 85 4.29 0.41 -5.78
C GLU A 85 5.83 0.38 -5.70
N ARG A 86 6.50 1.44 -6.18
CA ARG A 86 7.96 1.64 -6.07
C ARG A 86 8.46 1.47 -4.64
N TYR A 87 7.65 1.82 -3.65
CA TYR A 87 8.03 1.80 -2.24
C TYR A 87 7.55 0.54 -1.49
N SER A 88 6.91 -0.41 -2.19
CA SER A 88 6.32 -1.61 -1.58
C SER A 88 7.33 -2.60 -0.98
N SER A 89 8.60 -2.46 -1.31
CA SER A 89 9.69 -3.29 -0.76
C SER A 89 10.34 -2.68 0.49
N PHE A 90 10.00 -1.44 0.85
CA PHE A 90 10.51 -0.80 2.07
C PHE A 90 9.67 -1.18 3.28
N THR A 91 10.34 -1.32 4.42
CA THR A 91 9.72 -1.45 5.74
C THR A 91 9.19 -0.10 6.22
N TYR A 92 8.22 -0.15 7.13
CA TYR A 92 7.65 1.04 7.76
C TYR A 92 8.71 1.96 8.40
N SER A 93 9.67 1.38 9.12
CA SER A 93 10.73 2.14 9.78
C SER A 93 11.67 2.84 8.79
N GLN A 94 11.98 2.21 7.65
CA GLN A 94 12.75 2.86 6.58
C GLN A 94 11.96 4.04 6.00
N LEU A 95 10.67 3.85 5.73
CA LEU A 95 9.80 4.91 5.19
C LEU A 95 9.66 6.11 6.14
N ILE A 96 9.58 5.89 7.44
CA ILE A 96 9.61 6.98 8.44
C ILE A 96 10.88 7.81 8.29
N GLU A 97 12.04 7.17 8.18
CA GLU A 97 13.31 7.91 8.02
C GLU A 97 13.35 8.72 6.73
N MET A 98 12.78 8.17 5.66
CA MET A 98 12.72 8.77 4.33
C MET A 98 11.72 9.94 4.24
N LEU A 99 10.77 10.09 5.18
CA LEU A 99 9.83 11.21 5.17
C LEU A 99 10.53 12.57 5.10
N SER A 100 11.64 12.71 5.82
CA SER A 100 12.44 13.94 5.90
C SER A 100 13.37 14.20 4.69
N LEU A 101 13.52 13.23 3.78
CA LEU A 101 14.37 13.39 2.60
C LEU A 101 13.69 14.26 1.54
N LYS A 102 14.45 14.99 0.73
CA LYS A 102 13.94 15.61 -0.50
C LYS A 102 13.78 14.55 -1.58
N ASP A 103 12.90 14.77 -2.55
CA ASP A 103 12.63 13.78 -3.61
C ASP A 103 13.90 13.39 -4.39
N SER A 104 14.81 14.34 -4.64
CA SER A 104 16.11 14.08 -5.28
C SER A 104 17.07 13.20 -4.47
N ASP A 105 16.87 13.13 -3.15
CA ASP A 105 17.70 12.32 -2.24
C ASP A 105 17.06 10.95 -1.95
N ILE A 106 15.76 10.78 -2.21
CA ILE A 106 15.04 9.50 -2.02
C ILE A 106 15.60 8.42 -2.95
N ASP A 107 16.02 8.78 -4.16
CA ASP A 107 16.58 7.85 -5.14
C ASP A 107 17.91 7.21 -4.70
N LYS A 108 18.59 7.81 -3.70
CA LYS A 108 19.83 7.28 -3.12
C LYS A 108 19.58 6.18 -2.08
N VAL A 109 18.32 5.98 -1.68
CA VAL A 109 17.92 5.00 -0.67
C VAL A 109 17.32 3.77 -1.33
N ASN A 110 17.80 2.58 -0.96
CA ASN A 110 17.30 1.31 -1.49
C ASN A 110 16.70 0.42 -0.37
N PRO A 111 15.80 -0.53 -0.71
CA PRO A 111 15.12 -1.38 0.28
C PRO A 111 16.07 -2.26 1.13
N GLY A 112 17.28 -2.54 0.64
CA GLY A 112 18.27 -3.33 1.35
C GLY A 112 19.01 -2.57 2.46
N MET A 113 18.93 -1.23 2.48
CA MET A 113 19.61 -0.42 3.50
C MET A 113 18.93 -0.55 4.86
N THR A 114 19.70 -0.77 5.91
CA THR A 114 19.23 -0.68 7.28
C THR A 114 18.81 0.75 7.64
N VAL A 115 17.95 0.88 8.65
CA VAL A 115 17.56 2.19 9.21
C VAL A 115 18.79 3.02 9.63
N LYS A 116 19.85 2.36 10.13
CA LYS A 116 21.10 3.02 10.52
C LYS A 116 21.85 3.60 9.31
N GLU A 117 21.92 2.84 8.21
CA GLU A 117 22.54 3.31 6.97
C GLU A 117 21.76 4.48 6.36
N ILE A 118 20.42 4.44 6.37
CA ILE A 118 19.60 5.56 5.91
C ILE A 118 19.85 6.82 6.75
N ARG A 119 19.98 6.69 8.08
CA ARG A 119 20.33 7.81 8.96
C ARG A 119 21.73 8.36 8.71
N THR A 120 22.69 7.49 8.42
CA THR A 120 24.07 7.88 8.09
C THR A 120 24.08 8.66 6.78
N LEU A 121 23.43 8.12 5.73
CA LEU A 121 23.27 8.80 4.45
C LEU A 121 22.58 10.18 4.60
N LYS A 122 21.54 10.29 5.45
CA LYS A 122 20.90 11.57 5.76
C LYS A 122 21.87 12.59 6.35
N LYS A 123 22.77 12.14 7.23
CA LYS A 123 23.79 12.97 7.85
C LYS A 123 24.82 13.43 6.80
N ASP A 124 25.32 12.52 5.98
CA ASP A 124 26.29 12.81 4.92
C ASP A 124 25.72 13.80 3.88
N LEU A 125 24.43 13.67 3.54
CA LEU A 125 23.71 14.60 2.66
C LEU A 125 23.46 15.99 3.26
N LYS A 126 23.51 16.11 4.59
CA LYS A 126 23.39 17.39 5.29
C LYS A 126 24.76 18.06 5.36
N GLU A 127 25.80 17.31 5.71
CA GLU A 127 27.19 17.79 5.76
C GLU A 127 27.75 18.18 4.38
N SER A 128 27.31 17.53 3.30
CA SER A 128 27.70 17.92 1.93
C SER A 128 27.04 19.23 1.46
N LYS A 129 25.91 19.62 2.04
CA LYS A 129 25.21 20.87 1.75
C LYS A 129 25.74 22.03 2.60
N GLU A 130 26.30 21.77 3.77
CA GLU A 130 26.89 22.80 4.64
C GLU A 130 28.21 23.42 4.11
N LYS A 131 28.72 22.99 2.93
CA LYS A 131 29.81 23.67 2.20
C LYS A 131 29.34 24.69 1.16
N GLU A 132 28.04 24.80 0.92
CA GLU A 132 27.42 25.85 0.11
C GLU A 132 26.21 26.40 0.88
N ASP A 133 26.45 27.54 1.53
CA ASP A 133 25.53 28.40 2.27
C ASP A 133 24.96 27.93 3.62
N ILE A 134 25.11 28.86 4.57
CA ILE A 134 24.82 28.77 5.99
C ILE A 134 23.30 28.84 6.26
N GLN A 135 22.91 28.04 7.26
CA GLN A 135 21.67 28.08 8.05
C GLN A 135 20.37 27.58 7.41
N PHE A 136 19.99 26.34 7.74
CA PHE A 136 18.73 26.12 8.45
C PHE A 136 18.88 25.02 9.49
N GLY A 137 18.75 25.47 10.74
CA GLY A 137 18.99 24.69 11.95
C GLY A 137 18.05 23.50 12.09
N GLU A 138 18.66 22.46 12.62
CA GLU A 138 18.07 21.26 13.18
C GLU A 138 17.10 21.62 14.32
N GLN A 139 15.80 21.43 14.11
CA GLN A 139 14.81 21.35 15.19
C GLN A 139 13.51 20.70 14.68
N THR A 140 13.28 19.45 15.06
CA THR A 140 11.91 18.94 15.21
C THR A 140 11.70 18.58 16.68
N VAL A 141 11.81 19.58 17.54
CA VAL A 141 10.97 19.72 18.73
C VAL A 141 9.96 20.80 18.34
N VAL A 142 8.73 20.39 18.06
CA VAL A 142 7.63 21.35 17.99
C VAL A 142 7.26 21.60 19.45
N ASP A 143 7.86 22.63 20.04
CA ASP A 143 7.28 23.28 21.21
C ASP A 143 5.91 23.81 20.77
N ILE A 144 4.86 23.22 21.33
CA ILE A 144 3.51 23.77 21.25
C ILE A 144 3.31 24.47 22.57
N GLN A 145 3.54 25.78 22.57
CA GLN A 145 3.06 26.64 23.66
C GLN A 145 1.55 26.46 23.80
N GLU A 146 1.12 26.23 25.02
CA GLU A 146 -0.28 26.21 25.45
C GLU A 146 -0.82 27.64 25.27
N SER A 147 -1.55 27.87 24.18
CA SER A 147 -2.18 29.16 23.90
C SER A 147 -3.58 29.23 24.51
N GLU A 148 -3.81 30.32 25.25
CA GLU A 148 -4.99 30.69 26.02
C GLU A 148 -6.35 30.45 25.33
N VAL A 149 -7.33 30.16 26.18
CA VAL A 149 -8.75 29.97 25.85
C VAL A 149 -9.32 31.28 25.29
N VAL A 150 -9.56 31.32 23.99
CA VAL A 150 -10.38 32.38 23.35
C VAL A 150 -11.82 31.87 23.27
N GLU A 151 -12.73 32.51 23.99
CA GLU A 151 -14.18 32.28 23.85
C GLU A 151 -14.65 32.76 22.47
N VAL A 152 -15.40 31.89 21.76
CA VAL A 152 -15.91 32.13 20.40
C VAL A 152 -17.44 32.31 20.48
N PRO A 153 -18.04 33.30 19.78
CA PRO A 153 -19.46 33.61 19.91
C PRO A 153 -20.37 32.45 19.50
N GLU A 154 -21.46 32.27 20.24
CA GLU A 154 -22.51 31.27 20.00
C GLU A 154 -23.29 31.60 18.71
N LYS A 155 -23.37 30.63 17.78
CA LYS A 155 -24.17 30.75 16.53
C LYS A 155 -25.65 30.62 16.83
N THR A 156 -26.50 31.32 16.07
CA THR A 156 -27.96 31.29 16.28
C THR A 156 -28.62 30.02 15.73
N ASP A 157 -29.73 29.58 16.34
CA ASP A 157 -30.42 28.32 15.99
C ASP A 157 -30.79 28.18 14.50
N LYS A 158 -31.05 29.31 13.82
CA LYS A 158 -31.39 29.32 12.38
C LYS A 158 -30.19 29.01 11.49
N GLU A 159 -29.01 29.56 11.81
CA GLU A 159 -27.76 29.28 11.09
C GLU A 159 -27.33 27.82 11.29
N ILE A 160 -27.60 27.26 12.48
CA ILE A 160 -27.33 25.84 12.79
C ILE A 160 -28.21 24.92 11.93
N ILE A 161 -29.48 25.26 11.74
CA ILE A 161 -30.41 24.46 10.93
C ILE A 161 -30.04 24.53 9.44
N GLU A 162 -29.65 25.70 8.94
CA GLU A 162 -29.24 25.88 7.55
C GLU A 162 -27.91 25.17 7.24
N GLU A 163 -26.92 25.22 8.14
CA GLU A 163 -25.69 24.41 8.05
C GLU A 163 -25.99 22.91 8.06
N LYS A 164 -26.94 22.45 8.89
CA LYS A 164 -27.37 21.04 8.92
C LYS A 164 -28.03 20.61 7.61
N ASN A 165 -28.88 21.45 7.03
CA ASN A 165 -29.56 21.14 5.76
C ASN A 165 -28.57 21.11 4.58
N LEU A 166 -27.64 22.07 4.52
CA LEU A 166 -26.57 22.07 3.53
C LEU A 166 -25.64 20.86 3.68
N ARG A 167 -25.37 20.45 4.92
CA ARG A 167 -24.58 19.24 5.25
C ARG A 167 -25.29 17.96 4.82
N ILE A 168 -26.60 17.84 5.02
CA ILE A 168 -27.40 16.69 4.57
C ILE A 168 -27.34 16.60 3.04
N SER A 169 -27.57 17.71 2.34
CA SER A 169 -27.52 17.75 0.87
C SER A 169 -26.14 17.37 0.32
N ASN A 170 -25.07 17.85 0.94
CA ASN A 170 -23.70 17.47 0.55
C ASN A 170 -23.39 15.99 0.82
N GLN A 171 -23.93 15.40 1.88
CA GLN A 171 -23.79 13.97 2.18
C GLN A 171 -24.51 13.11 1.14
N GLU A 172 -25.73 13.48 0.75
CA GLU A 172 -26.48 12.81 -0.29
C GLU A 172 -25.74 12.83 -1.64
N LEU A 173 -25.15 13.98 -1.99
CA LEU A 173 -24.36 14.12 -3.22
C LEU A 173 -23.09 13.26 -3.20
N LEU A 174 -22.40 13.18 -2.06
CA LEU A 174 -21.23 12.32 -1.91
C LEU A 174 -21.60 10.84 -2.04
N ILE A 175 -22.68 10.41 -1.39
CA ILE A 175 -23.19 9.04 -1.47
C ILE A 175 -23.49 8.68 -2.93
N GLN A 176 -24.19 9.55 -3.68
CA GLN A 176 -24.47 9.33 -5.09
C GLN A 176 -23.19 9.20 -5.94
N ARG A 177 -22.20 10.08 -5.72
CA ARG A 177 -20.91 10.01 -6.44
C ARG A 177 -20.15 8.72 -6.15
N LEU A 178 -20.19 8.24 -4.91
CA LEU A 178 -19.55 6.98 -4.52
C LEU A 178 -20.24 5.78 -5.15
N TYR A 179 -21.58 5.76 -5.18
CA TYR A 179 -22.34 4.72 -5.86
C TYR A 179 -22.05 4.66 -7.36
N GLU A 180 -22.02 5.80 -8.05
CA GLU A 180 -21.69 5.82 -9.49
C GLU A 180 -20.24 5.38 -9.75
N ARG A 181 -19.29 5.77 -8.90
CA ARG A 181 -17.90 5.29 -9.02
C ARG A 181 -17.82 3.77 -8.88
N LEU A 182 -18.45 3.20 -7.84
CA LEU A 182 -18.48 1.76 -7.62
C LEU A 182 -19.16 1.02 -8.79
N ARG A 183 -20.22 1.60 -9.33
CA ARG A 183 -20.93 1.06 -10.50
C ARG A 183 -20.05 1.04 -11.75
N ILE A 184 -19.30 2.11 -12.02
CA ILE A 184 -18.37 2.18 -13.14
C ILE A 184 -17.25 1.15 -12.96
N GLU A 185 -16.64 1.10 -11.77
CA GLU A 185 -15.54 0.16 -11.49
C GLU A 185 -15.98 -1.30 -11.62
N SER A 186 -17.19 -1.64 -11.17
CA SER A 186 -17.77 -2.97 -11.36
C SER A 186 -17.91 -3.31 -12.84
N LYS A 187 -18.47 -2.39 -13.64
CA LYS A 187 -18.63 -2.59 -15.10
C LYS A 187 -17.29 -2.78 -15.81
N GLU A 188 -16.26 -2.06 -15.41
CA GLU A 188 -14.91 -2.22 -15.99
C GLU A 188 -14.31 -3.58 -15.64
N LYS A 189 -14.49 -4.04 -14.41
CA LYS A 189 -14.06 -5.39 -13.99
C LYS A 189 -14.79 -6.47 -14.76
N ASP A 190 -16.10 -6.36 -14.94
CA ASP A 190 -16.91 -7.32 -15.69
C ASP A 190 -16.45 -7.41 -17.15
N LYS A 191 -16.22 -6.27 -17.81
CA LYS A 191 -15.66 -6.23 -19.18
C LYS A 191 -14.28 -6.90 -19.26
N LYS A 192 -13.44 -6.71 -18.25
CA LYS A 192 -12.10 -7.31 -18.20
C LYS A 192 -12.17 -8.82 -18.01
N ILE A 193 -13.11 -9.30 -17.19
CA ILE A 193 -13.38 -10.73 -17.01
C ILE A 193 -13.87 -11.36 -18.31
N GLU A 194 -14.80 -10.69 -19.01
CA GLU A 194 -15.34 -11.16 -20.29
C GLU A 194 -14.23 -11.30 -21.34
N LYS A 195 -13.39 -10.28 -21.49
CA LYS A 195 -12.24 -10.32 -22.40
C LYS A 195 -11.28 -11.47 -22.08
N LEU A 196 -10.91 -11.64 -20.81
CA LEU A 196 -10.04 -12.73 -20.38
C LEU A 196 -10.67 -14.12 -20.63
N SER A 197 -11.99 -14.23 -20.51
CA SER A 197 -12.74 -15.46 -20.80
C SER A 197 -12.69 -15.82 -22.29
N GLU A 198 -12.79 -14.83 -23.18
CA GLU A 198 -12.65 -15.02 -24.62
C GLU A 198 -11.24 -15.45 -25.00
N GLU A 199 -10.21 -14.76 -24.50
CA GLU A 199 -8.80 -15.11 -24.72
C GLU A 199 -8.49 -16.54 -24.23
N LEU A 200 -9.06 -16.94 -23.08
CA LEU A 200 -8.91 -18.29 -22.56
C LEU A 200 -9.58 -19.35 -23.45
N LYS A 201 -10.73 -19.04 -24.05
CA LYS A 201 -11.41 -19.96 -24.98
C LYS A 201 -10.62 -20.12 -26.27
N GLU A 202 -10.05 -19.04 -26.82
CA GLU A 202 -9.22 -19.10 -28.02
C GLU A 202 -7.97 -19.96 -27.79
N THR A 203 -7.22 -19.68 -26.73
CA THR A 203 -6.01 -20.46 -26.37
C THR A 203 -6.33 -21.94 -26.13
N LEU A 204 -7.47 -22.25 -25.52
CA LEU A 204 -7.92 -23.64 -25.34
C LEU A 204 -8.21 -24.33 -26.68
N ASN A 205 -8.82 -23.63 -27.64
CA ASN A 205 -9.10 -24.17 -28.96
C ASN A 205 -7.81 -24.41 -29.75
N GLU A 206 -6.85 -23.49 -29.70
CA GLU A 206 -5.52 -23.66 -30.29
C GLU A 206 -4.79 -24.88 -29.71
N LEU A 207 -4.80 -25.04 -28.39
CA LEU A 207 -4.20 -26.20 -27.72
C LEU A 207 -4.85 -27.52 -28.16
N LYS A 208 -6.18 -27.56 -28.33
CA LYS A 208 -6.89 -28.74 -28.85
C LYS A 208 -6.46 -29.06 -30.28
N ALA A 209 -6.39 -28.06 -31.15
CA ALA A 209 -5.95 -28.24 -32.54
C ALA A 209 -4.50 -28.74 -32.62
N LEU A 210 -3.60 -28.18 -31.80
CA LEU A 210 -2.21 -28.61 -31.72
C LEU A 210 -2.09 -30.06 -31.24
N LYS A 211 -2.88 -30.43 -30.22
CA LYS A 211 -2.94 -31.81 -29.70
C LYS A 211 -3.40 -32.80 -30.78
N GLU A 212 -4.43 -32.46 -31.56
CA GLU A 212 -4.88 -33.30 -32.67
C GLU A 212 -3.81 -33.45 -33.76
N LYS A 213 -3.14 -32.36 -34.14
CA LYS A 213 -2.08 -32.39 -35.13
C LYS A 213 -0.94 -33.32 -34.69
N LYS A 214 -0.51 -33.19 -33.42
CA LYS A 214 0.51 -34.06 -32.82
C LYS A 214 0.08 -35.52 -32.78
N ASN A 215 -1.19 -35.81 -32.45
CA ASN A 215 -1.73 -37.17 -32.47
C ASN A 215 -1.73 -37.78 -33.88
N ARG A 216 -2.09 -37.01 -34.91
CA ARG A 216 -2.03 -37.45 -36.31
C ARG A 216 -0.60 -37.75 -36.74
N GLU A 217 0.35 -36.94 -36.32
CA GLU A 217 1.78 -37.13 -36.63
C GLU A 217 2.34 -38.39 -35.94
N ILE A 218 2.03 -38.58 -34.66
CA ILE A 218 2.37 -39.81 -33.93
C ILE A 218 1.78 -41.04 -34.64
N HIS A 219 0.54 -40.96 -35.10
CA HIS A 219 -0.09 -42.07 -35.83
C HIS A 219 0.67 -42.39 -37.11
N LYS A 220 0.98 -41.39 -37.95
CA LYS A 220 1.75 -41.56 -39.20
C LYS A 220 3.12 -42.18 -38.95
N LEU A 221 3.82 -41.74 -37.89
CA LEU A 221 5.13 -42.30 -37.52
C LEU A 221 5.00 -43.78 -37.12
N ARG A 222 3.97 -44.13 -36.35
CA ARG A 222 3.69 -45.53 -35.97
C ARG A 222 3.39 -46.42 -37.18
N THR A 223 2.66 -45.93 -38.18
CA THR A 223 2.39 -46.70 -39.40
C THR A 223 3.67 -46.95 -40.21
N LYS A 224 4.49 -45.90 -40.43
CA LYS A 224 5.78 -46.06 -41.12
C LYS A 224 6.71 -47.04 -40.42
N LEU A 225 6.75 -47.00 -39.08
CA LEU A 225 7.59 -47.93 -38.31
C LEU A 225 7.16 -49.38 -38.51
N LYS A 226 5.85 -49.66 -38.55
CA LYS A 226 5.32 -51.00 -38.80
C LYS A 226 5.61 -51.51 -40.21
N GLU A 227 5.53 -50.64 -41.21
CA GLU A 227 5.86 -50.98 -42.60
C GLU A 227 7.35 -51.31 -42.77
N GLN A 228 8.24 -50.63 -42.05
CA GLN A 228 9.68 -50.91 -42.04
C GLN A 228 10.07 -52.19 -41.28
N SER A 229 9.24 -52.66 -40.35
CA SER A 229 9.48 -53.91 -39.61
C SER A 229 8.96 -55.17 -40.33
N ASN A 230 8.22 -55.02 -41.43
CA ASN A 230 7.62 -56.11 -42.20
C ASN A 230 8.30 -56.34 -43.57
N ASN A 231 9.36 -55.60 -43.89
CA ASN A 231 10.29 -55.83 -45.01
C ASN A 231 11.65 -56.26 -44.45
#